data_AF-A0A1F7W4L3-F1
#
_entry.id   AF-A0A1F7W4L3-F1
#
_cell.length_a   1.000
_cell.length_b   1.000
_cell.length_c   1.000
_cell.angle_alpha   90.00
_cell.angle_beta   90.00
_cell.angle_gamma   90.00
#
_symmetry.space_group_name_H-M   'P 1'
#
loop_
_entity.id
_entity.type
_entity.pdbx_description
1 polymer ?
#
loop_
_entity_poly.entity_id
_entity_poly.type
_entity_poly.pdbx_seq_one_letter_code
_entity_poly.pdbx_strand_id
1 'polypeptide(L)'
;MFSNSATNERALDTASHLILHGARVQDVIRTMFQNRSVGALKVWGAALERLTDHEDIRVMTTVLTRNDIETHQVTDDEIDGLSNFLNLVADTNTLFVLRETKEGGVKVSMRSRTQDVSKIANAYGGGGHAKAAGFTLLGASLVENNSIWCIARENETHPIAHALRFSEFFI
;
A
#
# COMPACT_ATOMS: atom_id res chain seq x y z
N MET A 1 -2.77 -12.57 12.87
CA MET A 1 -3.13 -13.72 12.01
C MET A 1 -1.85 -14.20 11.36
N PHE A 2 -1.59 -15.49 11.43
CA PHE A 2 -0.41 -16.09 10.83
C PHE A 2 -0.67 -16.39 9.35
N SER A 3 -0.56 -15.36 8.50
CA SER A 3 -1.15 -15.36 7.14
C SER A 3 -0.13 -15.16 6.01
N ASN A 4 1.17 -15.18 6.31
CA ASN A 4 2.22 -15.02 5.31
C ASN A 4 3.17 -16.23 5.32
N SER A 5 4.05 -16.33 4.33
CA SER A 5 5.00 -17.44 4.17
C SER A 5 6.05 -17.55 5.29
N ALA A 6 6.19 -16.53 6.14
CA ALA A 6 7.07 -16.58 7.32
C ALA A 6 6.40 -17.27 8.52
N THR A 7 5.11 -17.61 8.42
CA THR A 7 4.44 -18.50 9.38
C THR A 7 4.92 -19.92 9.17
N ASN A 8 5.74 -20.42 10.09
CA ASN A 8 6.23 -21.80 10.10
C ASN A 8 6.04 -22.42 11.49
N GLU A 9 6.42 -23.71 11.61
CA GLU A 9 6.37 -24.46 12.86
C GLU A 9 6.95 -23.67 14.04
N ARG A 10 8.17 -23.14 13.88
CA ARG A 10 8.86 -22.37 14.92
C ARG A 10 8.09 -21.11 15.34
N ALA A 11 7.47 -20.41 14.39
CA ALA A 11 6.66 -19.22 14.70
C ALA A 11 5.42 -19.58 15.52
N LEU A 12 4.75 -20.69 15.19
CA LEU A 12 3.58 -21.18 15.92
C LEU A 12 3.94 -21.73 17.29
N ASP A 13 5.05 -22.44 17.41
CA ASP A 13 5.57 -22.95 18.68
C ASP A 13 5.93 -21.79 19.64
N THR A 14 6.64 -20.79 19.14
CA THR A 14 6.94 -19.58 19.91
C THR A 14 5.67 -18.87 20.37
N ALA A 15 4.65 -18.77 19.50
CA ALA A 15 3.37 -18.17 19.86
C ALA A 15 2.65 -18.96 20.96
N SER A 16 2.71 -20.31 20.90
CA SER A 16 2.19 -21.19 21.95
C SER A 16 2.87 -20.92 23.29
N HIS A 17 4.20 -20.84 23.30
CA HIS A 17 4.97 -20.50 24.50
C HIS A 17 4.54 -19.15 25.10
N LEU A 18 4.34 -18.11 24.28
CA LEU A 18 3.88 -16.81 24.76
C LEU A 18 2.48 -16.90 25.40
N ILE A 19 1.58 -17.65 24.80
CA ILE A 19 0.22 -17.86 25.32
C ILE A 19 0.26 -18.56 26.68
N LEU A 20 1.08 -19.61 26.83
CA LEU A 20 1.28 -20.30 28.10
C LEU A 20 1.81 -19.39 29.22
N HIS A 21 2.55 -18.33 28.86
CA HIS A 21 3.07 -17.33 29.80
C HIS A 21 2.15 -16.10 29.95
N GLY A 22 0.91 -16.19 29.50
CA GLY A 22 -0.12 -15.17 29.75
C GLY A 22 -0.34 -14.16 28.62
N ALA A 23 0.29 -14.33 27.45
CA ALA A 23 -0.03 -13.49 26.30
C ALA A 23 -1.48 -13.73 25.84
N ARG A 24 -2.25 -12.65 25.72
CA ARG A 24 -3.67 -12.70 25.34
C ARG A 24 -3.83 -12.35 23.87
N VAL A 25 -4.02 -13.37 23.03
CA VAL A 25 -4.20 -13.20 21.58
C VAL A 25 -5.31 -12.20 21.23
N GLN A 26 -6.40 -12.20 21.99
CA GLN A 26 -7.52 -11.28 21.80
C GLN A 26 -7.12 -9.81 21.98
N ASP A 27 -6.26 -9.52 22.96
CA ASP A 27 -5.78 -8.16 23.21
C ASP A 27 -4.83 -7.72 22.09
N VAL A 28 -3.99 -8.63 21.59
CA VAL A 28 -3.13 -8.37 20.42
C VAL A 28 -3.97 -8.08 19.18
N ILE A 29 -4.99 -8.90 18.90
CA ILE A 29 -5.90 -8.68 17.76
C ILE A 29 -6.64 -7.35 17.90
N ARG A 30 -7.17 -7.05 19.09
CA ARG A 30 -7.86 -5.78 19.36
C ARG A 30 -6.97 -4.59 19.10
N THR A 31 -5.74 -4.59 19.61
CA THR A 31 -4.78 -3.51 19.41
C THR A 31 -4.34 -3.38 17.94
N MET A 32 -4.29 -4.47 17.19
CA MET A 32 -3.85 -4.45 15.78
C MET A 32 -4.97 -4.08 14.78
N PHE A 33 -6.21 -4.48 15.08
CA PHE A 33 -7.32 -4.38 14.13
C PHE A 33 -8.51 -3.54 14.62
N GLN A 34 -8.76 -3.49 15.93
CA GLN A 34 -9.95 -2.89 16.52
C GLN A 34 -9.68 -1.51 17.15
N ASN A 35 -8.75 -0.74 16.56
CA ASN A 35 -8.36 0.59 17.01
C ASN A 35 -8.44 1.66 15.91
N ARG A 36 -9.05 1.37 14.76
CA ARG A 36 -9.21 2.35 13.68
C ARG A 36 -10.38 3.28 13.95
N SER A 37 -10.15 4.58 13.76
CA SER A 37 -11.21 5.58 13.80
C SER A 37 -12.17 5.41 12.61
N VAL A 38 -13.39 5.93 12.75
CA VAL A 38 -14.36 5.97 11.63
C VAL A 38 -13.79 6.76 10.44
N GLY A 39 -13.01 7.81 10.70
CA GLY A 39 -12.30 8.56 9.67
C GLY A 39 -11.35 7.68 8.87
N ALA A 40 -10.56 6.85 9.55
CA ALA A 40 -9.63 5.94 8.89
C ALA A 40 -10.36 4.91 8.01
N LEU A 41 -11.50 4.41 8.49
CA LEU A 41 -12.37 3.51 7.70
C LEU A 41 -12.96 4.20 6.47
N LYS A 42 -13.33 5.49 6.56
CA LYS A 42 -13.80 6.26 5.39
C LYS A 42 -12.69 6.47 4.36
N VAL A 43 -11.47 6.78 4.81
CA VAL A 43 -10.29 6.89 3.94
C VAL A 43 -10.02 5.55 3.25
N TRP A 44 -10.09 4.43 3.97
CA TRP A 44 -10.00 3.10 3.37
C TRP A 44 -11.11 2.87 2.36
N GLY A 45 -12.34 3.28 2.65
CA GLY A 45 -13.46 3.23 1.70
C GLY A 45 -13.16 3.93 0.38
N ALA A 46 -12.59 5.14 0.44
CA ALA A 46 -12.20 5.90 -0.76
C ALA A 46 -11.11 5.18 -1.58
N ALA A 47 -10.16 4.52 -0.93
CA ALA A 47 -9.19 3.67 -1.63
C ALA A 47 -9.88 2.44 -2.27
N LEU A 48 -10.75 1.75 -1.54
CA LEU A 48 -11.45 0.58 -2.05
C LEU A 48 -12.31 0.91 -3.28
N GLU A 49 -12.98 2.06 -3.29
CA GLU A 49 -13.76 2.54 -4.43
C GLU A 49 -12.89 2.82 -5.67
N ARG A 50 -11.62 3.19 -5.46
CA ARG A 50 -10.65 3.50 -6.52
C ARG A 50 -9.75 2.33 -6.91
N LEU A 51 -10.09 1.11 -6.49
CA LEU A 51 -9.38 -0.08 -6.95
C LEU A 51 -9.53 -0.22 -8.47
N THR A 52 -8.40 -0.31 -9.15
CA THR A 52 -8.33 -0.49 -10.60
C THR A 52 -7.49 -1.72 -10.91
N ASP A 53 -8.02 -2.64 -11.70
CA ASP A 53 -7.28 -3.78 -12.22
C ASP A 53 -6.67 -3.46 -13.58
N HIS A 54 -5.38 -3.69 -13.73
CA HIS A 54 -4.64 -3.51 -14.98
C HIS A 54 -4.30 -4.90 -15.53
N GLU A 55 -5.28 -5.51 -16.20
CA GLU A 55 -5.20 -6.91 -16.66
C GLU A 55 -3.96 -7.20 -17.52
N ASP A 56 -3.59 -6.26 -18.40
CA ASP A 56 -2.45 -6.37 -19.33
C ASP A 56 -1.12 -6.64 -18.62
N ILE A 57 -0.96 -6.08 -17.42
CA ILE A 57 0.26 -6.19 -16.60
C ILE A 57 0.04 -6.99 -15.31
N ARG A 58 -1.17 -7.50 -15.07
CA ARG A 58 -1.58 -8.27 -13.89
C ARG A 58 -1.28 -7.56 -12.57
N VAL A 59 -1.59 -6.27 -12.51
CA VAL A 59 -1.36 -5.42 -11.35
C VAL A 59 -2.66 -4.74 -10.97
N MET A 60 -2.98 -4.78 -9.68
CA MET A 60 -4.05 -3.98 -9.12
C MET A 60 -3.47 -2.73 -8.47
N THR A 61 -4.13 -1.58 -8.65
CA THR A 61 -3.71 -0.31 -8.05
C THR A 61 -4.85 0.32 -7.25
N THR A 62 -4.49 1.10 -6.24
CA THR A 62 -5.40 2.05 -5.59
C THR A 62 -4.61 3.28 -5.16
N VAL A 63 -5.33 4.38 -4.95
CA VAL A 63 -4.75 5.64 -4.51
C VAL A 63 -5.36 6.18 -3.22
N LEU A 64 -4.56 6.98 -2.52
CA LEU A 64 -4.96 7.83 -1.40
C LEU A 64 -4.36 9.21 -1.61
N THR A 65 -5.20 10.20 -1.90
CA THR A 65 -4.78 11.59 -2.01
C THR A 65 -4.58 12.19 -0.62
N ARG A 66 -3.88 13.31 -0.57
CA ARG A 66 -3.71 14.07 0.67
C ARG A 66 -5.05 14.59 1.17
N ASN A 67 -5.91 15.01 0.23
CA ASN A 67 -7.26 15.50 0.51
C ASN A 67 -8.15 14.45 1.19
N ASP A 68 -8.07 13.17 0.80
CA ASP A 68 -8.84 12.10 1.45
C ASP A 68 -8.53 12.01 2.94
N ILE A 69 -7.25 12.13 3.29
CA ILE A 69 -6.77 11.99 4.66
C ILE A 69 -7.14 13.22 5.49
N GLU A 70 -6.92 14.41 4.93
CA GLU A 70 -7.17 15.69 5.62
C GLU A 70 -8.66 15.95 5.83
N THR A 71 -9.50 15.63 4.84
CA THR A 71 -10.97 15.76 4.93
C THR A 71 -11.55 14.92 6.07
N HIS A 72 -10.93 13.78 6.37
CA HIS A 72 -11.33 12.89 7.45
C HIS A 72 -10.57 13.09 8.76
N GLN A 73 -9.68 14.09 8.82
CA GLN A 73 -8.91 14.48 10.01
C GLN A 73 -8.15 13.30 10.66
N VAL A 74 -7.63 12.39 9.84
CA VAL A 74 -6.86 11.24 10.33
C VAL A 74 -5.38 11.39 10.02
N THR A 75 -4.57 10.71 10.81
CA THR A 75 -3.13 10.65 10.60
C THR A 75 -2.74 9.59 9.57
N ASP A 76 -1.56 9.73 8.98
CA ASP A 76 -1.00 8.72 8.06
C ASP A 76 -0.81 7.34 8.72
N ASP A 77 -0.62 7.30 10.04
CA ASP A 77 -0.46 6.05 10.81
C ASP A 77 -1.79 5.32 10.99
N GLU A 78 -2.89 6.05 11.19
CA GLU A 78 -4.23 5.45 11.35
C GLU A 78 -4.72 4.71 10.11
N ILE A 79 -4.25 5.13 8.93
CA ILE A 79 -4.62 4.52 7.65
C ILE A 79 -3.61 3.48 7.17
N ASP A 80 -2.55 3.22 7.94
CA ASP A 80 -1.56 2.21 7.60
C ASP A 80 -2.15 0.78 7.63
N GLY A 81 -1.51 -0.12 6.89
CA GLY A 81 -1.91 -1.52 6.77
C GLY A 81 -2.92 -1.79 5.65
N LEU A 82 -3.38 -0.77 4.92
CA LEU A 82 -4.27 -0.95 3.75
C LEU A 82 -3.68 -1.91 2.71
N SER A 83 -2.39 -1.76 2.38
CA SER A 83 -1.69 -2.65 1.44
C SER A 83 -1.63 -4.10 1.92
N ASN A 84 -1.46 -4.31 3.22
CA ASN A 84 -1.47 -5.65 3.83
C ASN A 84 -2.88 -6.25 3.82
N PHE A 85 -3.90 -5.44 4.14
CA PHE A 85 -5.31 -5.85 4.10
C PHE A 85 -5.70 -6.27 2.68
N LEU A 86 -5.48 -5.41 1.69
CA LEU A 86 -5.77 -5.70 0.29
C LEU A 86 -5.00 -6.92 -0.23
N ASN A 87 -3.71 -7.06 0.12
CA ASN A 87 -2.96 -8.26 -0.24
C ASN A 87 -3.53 -9.53 0.42
N LEU A 88 -4.19 -9.43 1.57
CA LEU A 88 -4.86 -10.58 2.20
C LEU A 88 -6.18 -10.92 1.50
N VAL A 89 -7.00 -9.93 1.18
CA VAL A 89 -8.39 -10.14 0.75
C VAL A 89 -8.61 -10.14 -0.76
N ALA A 90 -7.73 -9.50 -1.54
CA ALA A 90 -7.84 -9.45 -2.99
C ALA A 90 -7.08 -10.61 -3.62
N ASP A 91 -7.72 -11.29 -4.58
CA ASP A 91 -7.11 -12.32 -5.42
C ASP A 91 -6.32 -11.67 -6.57
N THR A 92 -5.25 -10.97 -6.20
CA THR A 92 -4.33 -10.35 -7.15
C THR A 92 -2.90 -10.82 -6.92
N ASN A 93 -2.17 -10.95 -8.04
CA ASN A 93 -0.77 -11.35 -8.03
C ASN A 93 0.14 -10.25 -7.49
N THR A 94 -0.18 -8.99 -7.81
CA THR A 94 0.63 -7.81 -7.44
C THR A 94 -0.30 -6.63 -7.20
N LEU A 95 -0.11 -5.96 -6.05
CA LEU A 95 -0.91 -4.83 -5.60
C LEU A 95 -0.01 -3.63 -5.31
N PHE A 96 -0.34 -2.47 -5.88
CA PHE A 96 0.31 -1.19 -5.58
C PHE A 96 -0.68 -0.26 -4.89
N VAL A 97 -0.28 0.29 -3.75
CA VAL A 97 -1.00 1.34 -3.03
C VAL A 97 -0.19 2.61 -3.13
N LEU A 98 -0.74 3.62 -3.79
CA LEU A 98 -0.13 4.93 -3.95
C LEU A 98 -0.74 5.91 -2.97
N ARG A 99 0.09 6.70 -2.31
CA ARG A 99 -0.36 7.64 -1.30
C ARG A 99 0.43 8.92 -1.33
N GLU A 100 -0.25 10.06 -1.37
CA GLU A 100 0.40 11.36 -1.23
C GLU A 100 0.95 11.56 0.19
N THR A 101 2.16 12.12 0.27
CA THR A 101 2.83 12.41 1.53
C THR A 101 2.55 13.84 1.98
N LYS A 102 2.64 14.09 3.29
CA LYS A 102 2.46 15.44 3.85
C LYS A 102 3.56 16.43 3.40
N GLU A 103 4.75 15.92 3.11
CA GLU A 103 5.93 16.70 2.69
C GLU A 103 5.91 17.03 1.18
N GLY A 104 4.89 16.56 0.44
CA GLY A 104 4.86 16.58 -1.01
C GLY A 104 5.54 15.34 -1.61
N GLY A 105 4.90 14.74 -2.60
CA GLY A 105 5.34 13.48 -3.19
C GLY A 105 4.33 12.35 -3.05
N VAL A 106 4.67 11.21 -3.66
CA VAL A 106 3.86 9.99 -3.68
C VAL A 106 4.68 8.82 -3.16
N LYS A 107 4.22 8.21 -2.06
CA LYS A 107 4.71 6.94 -1.56
C LYS A 107 4.01 5.79 -2.30
N VAL A 108 4.80 4.87 -2.84
CA VAL A 108 4.31 3.66 -3.52
C VAL A 108 4.63 2.45 -2.64
N SER A 109 3.60 1.75 -2.19
CA SER A 109 3.72 0.52 -1.38
C SER A 109 3.27 -0.67 -2.20
N MET A 110 4.16 -1.64 -2.39
CA MET A 110 3.94 -2.78 -3.26
C MET A 110 3.86 -4.08 -2.45
N ARG A 111 2.97 -4.96 -2.88
CA ARG A 111 2.85 -6.34 -2.40
C ARG A 111 2.71 -7.26 -3.59
N SER A 112 3.32 -8.43 -3.53
CA SER A 112 3.17 -9.44 -4.58
C SER A 112 3.22 -10.85 -4.02
N ARG A 113 2.47 -11.75 -4.63
CA ARG A 113 2.53 -13.20 -4.39
C ARG A 113 3.54 -13.87 -5.32
N THR A 114 3.64 -13.41 -6.56
CA THR A 114 4.41 -14.08 -7.61
C THR A 114 5.71 -13.38 -7.97
N GLN A 115 5.73 -12.05 -7.97
CA GLN A 115 6.87 -11.25 -8.43
C GLN A 115 7.83 -10.85 -7.30
N ASP A 116 9.01 -10.36 -7.67
CA ASP A 116 9.99 -9.71 -6.78
C ASP A 116 9.88 -8.19 -6.92
N VAL A 117 9.09 -7.56 -6.05
CA VAL A 117 8.86 -6.10 -6.07
C VAL A 117 10.00 -5.29 -5.45
N SER A 118 10.99 -5.94 -4.82
CA SER A 118 12.15 -5.23 -4.26
C SER A 118 13.03 -4.63 -5.35
N LYS A 119 13.10 -5.28 -6.52
CA LYS A 119 13.84 -4.79 -7.69
C LYS A 119 13.28 -3.46 -8.19
N ILE A 120 11.94 -3.37 -8.29
CA ILE A 120 11.24 -2.14 -8.66
C ILE A 120 11.55 -1.05 -7.63
N ALA A 121 11.39 -1.35 -6.34
CA ALA A 121 11.64 -0.37 -5.28
C ALA A 121 13.08 0.17 -5.32
N ASN A 122 14.08 -0.71 -5.49
CA ASN A 122 15.49 -0.33 -5.55
C ASN A 122 15.79 0.57 -6.78
N ALA A 123 15.16 0.30 -7.93
CA ALA A 123 15.32 1.14 -9.12
C ALA A 123 14.86 2.59 -8.92
N TYR A 124 13.92 2.82 -8.00
CA TYR A 124 13.42 4.14 -7.61
C TYR A 124 13.99 4.63 -6.26
N GLY A 125 15.12 4.08 -5.81
CA GLY A 125 15.80 4.52 -4.58
C GLY A 125 15.08 4.15 -3.28
N GLY A 126 14.10 3.25 -3.33
CA GLY A 126 13.46 2.64 -2.17
C GLY A 126 14.09 1.31 -1.78
N GLY A 127 13.29 0.40 -1.23
CA GLY A 127 13.74 -0.94 -0.86
C GLY A 127 12.67 -1.82 -0.24
N GLY A 128 13.09 -2.97 0.27
CA GLY A 128 12.24 -3.95 0.95
C GLY A 128 12.58 -5.39 0.60
N HIS A 129 11.58 -6.25 0.68
CA HIS A 129 11.68 -7.68 0.39
C HIS A 129 10.97 -8.04 -0.90
N ALA A 130 11.26 -9.24 -1.43
CA ALA A 130 10.71 -9.68 -2.71
C ALA A 130 9.18 -9.62 -2.79
N LYS A 131 8.46 -9.85 -1.69
CA LYS A 131 6.98 -9.85 -1.65
C LYS A 131 6.38 -8.56 -1.10
N ALA A 132 7.21 -7.65 -0.61
CA ALA A 132 6.78 -6.43 0.07
C ALA A 132 7.89 -5.37 0.03
N ALA A 133 7.71 -4.35 -0.80
CA ALA A 133 8.69 -3.28 -0.98
C ALA A 133 7.99 -1.94 -1.25
N GLY A 134 8.75 -0.85 -1.24
CA GLY A 134 8.20 0.47 -1.54
C GLY A 134 9.27 1.54 -1.74
N PHE A 135 8.84 2.65 -2.32
CA PHE A 135 9.67 3.83 -2.59
C PHE A 135 8.82 5.10 -2.49
N THR A 136 9.47 6.26 -2.47
CA THR A 136 8.79 7.56 -2.45
C THR A 136 9.32 8.43 -3.59
N LEU A 137 8.41 8.97 -4.38
CA LEU A 137 8.71 9.97 -5.40
C LEU A 137 8.47 11.35 -4.82
N LEU A 138 9.54 12.14 -4.67
CA LEU A 138 9.44 13.53 -4.20
C LEU A 138 8.96 14.46 -5.32
N GLY A 139 8.25 15.53 -4.98
CA GLY A 139 7.76 16.51 -5.96
C GLY A 139 6.76 15.92 -6.97
N ALA A 140 5.94 14.99 -6.50
CA ALA A 140 4.95 14.27 -7.30
C ALA A 140 3.56 14.35 -6.65
N SER A 141 2.52 14.26 -7.46
CA SER A 141 1.12 14.28 -7.03
C SER A 141 0.30 13.21 -7.76
N LEU A 142 -0.86 12.89 -7.20
CA LEU A 142 -1.82 11.97 -7.80
C LEU A 142 -2.87 12.75 -8.57
N VAL A 143 -3.02 12.41 -9.85
CA VAL A 143 -4.00 13.03 -10.74
C VAL A 143 -4.92 11.97 -11.33
N GLU A 144 -6.21 12.28 -11.44
CA GLU A 144 -7.19 11.41 -12.07
C GLU A 144 -7.45 11.87 -13.51
N ASN A 145 -7.42 10.93 -14.46
CA ASN A 145 -7.73 11.17 -15.86
C ASN A 145 -8.59 10.02 -16.40
N ASN A 146 -9.84 10.32 -16.79
CA ASN A 146 -10.82 9.33 -17.26
C ASN A 146 -10.94 8.12 -16.30
N SER A 147 -11.08 8.40 -15.01
CA SER A 147 -11.18 7.39 -13.93
C SER A 147 -9.94 6.51 -13.73
N ILE A 148 -8.82 6.85 -14.38
CA ILE A 148 -7.52 6.23 -14.16
C ILE A 148 -6.66 7.22 -13.38
N TRP A 149 -6.10 6.76 -12.27
CA TRP A 149 -5.16 7.55 -11.49
C TRP A 149 -3.75 7.44 -12.07
N CYS A 150 -2.99 8.52 -12.01
CA CYS A 150 -1.60 8.58 -12.48
C CYS A 150 -0.75 9.39 -11.51
N ILE A 151 0.57 9.22 -11.59
CA ILE A 151 1.53 10.08 -10.90
C ILE A 151 1.94 11.21 -11.86
N ALA A 152 1.81 12.46 -11.43
CA ALA A 152 2.35 13.64 -12.10
C ALA A 152 3.59 14.16 -11.35
N ARG A 153 4.58 14.72 -12.04
CA ARG A 153 5.79 15.33 -11.45
C ARG A 153 5.92 16.80 -11.84
N GLU A 154 6.36 17.63 -10.90
CA GLU A 154 6.40 19.10 -11.08
C GLU A 154 7.57 19.62 -11.96
N ASN A 155 8.62 18.83 -12.22
CA ASN A 155 9.88 19.30 -12.81
C ASN A 155 10.22 18.78 -14.23
N GLU A 156 9.25 18.36 -15.03
CA GLU A 156 9.48 18.06 -16.44
C GLU A 156 9.19 19.30 -17.31
N THR A 157 10.25 20.01 -17.70
CA THR A 157 10.26 21.28 -18.45
C THR A 157 9.89 21.15 -19.94
N HIS A 158 8.95 20.28 -20.28
CA HIS A 158 8.31 20.25 -21.60
C HIS A 158 6.78 20.16 -21.44
N PRO A 159 5.98 20.94 -22.21
CA PRO A 159 4.52 20.86 -22.20
C PRO A 159 4.01 19.62 -22.94
N ILE A 160 4.61 18.46 -22.67
CA ILE A 160 4.00 17.16 -22.90
C ILE A 160 3.74 16.62 -21.51
N ALA A 161 2.49 16.76 -21.06
CA ALA A 161 1.99 16.08 -19.87
C ALA A 161 2.06 14.56 -20.11
N HIS A 162 3.24 13.96 -19.96
CA HIS A 162 3.37 12.54 -19.76
C HIS A 162 2.91 12.26 -18.33
N ALA A 163 1.60 12.12 -18.16
CA ALA A 163 1.10 11.34 -17.04
C ALA A 163 1.83 10.00 -17.12
N LEU A 164 2.73 9.72 -16.18
CA LEU A 164 3.41 8.45 -16.11
C LEU A 164 2.32 7.40 -15.94
N ARG A 165 1.98 6.71 -17.03
CA ARG A 165 0.94 5.68 -16.99
C ARG A 165 1.50 4.55 -16.16
N PHE A 166 0.67 3.90 -15.36
CA PHE A 166 1.12 2.77 -14.53
C PHE A 166 1.90 1.73 -15.33
N SER A 167 1.60 1.54 -16.62
CA SER A 167 2.34 0.70 -17.57
C SER A 167 3.82 1.05 -17.74
N GLU A 168 4.21 2.32 -17.59
CA GLU A 168 5.60 2.78 -17.77
C GLU A 168 6.51 2.43 -16.57
N PHE A 169 5.94 2.02 -15.43
CA PHE A 169 6.69 1.49 -14.29
C PHE A 169 7.10 0.01 -14.46
N PHE A 170 6.76 -0.63 -15.59
CA PHE A 170 6.92 -2.08 -15.80
C PHE A 170 7.78 -2.49 -17.00
N ILE A 171 8.71 -1.62 -17.46
CA ILE A 171 9.77 -1.98 -18.43
C ILE A 171 11.12 -2.08 -17.71
#